data_AF-A0A2E6TYR5-F1
#
_entry.id   AF-A0A2E6TYR5-F1
#
_cell.length_a   1.000
_cell.length_b   1.000
_cell.length_c   1.000
_cell.angle_alpha   90.00
_cell.angle_beta   90.00
_cell.angle_gamma   90.00
#
_symmetry.space_group_name_H-M   'P 1'
#
loop_
_entity.id
_entity.type
_entity.pdbx_description
1 polymer ?
#
loop_
_entity_poly.entity_id
_entity_poly.type
_entity_poly.pdbx_seq_one_letter_code
_entity_poly.pdbx_strand_id
1 'polypeptide(L)'
;MSALSDLATQIYDSELCFSESAEERAAEIALITAWLEAHLGELNTLINTNFELTDLSLILQEEKSILREMYLLQYYRRQSRNVLRLVDGSQGELDFHTIREGDSVITRTNKSEIAKNYRSLISHTQQKLDALVHSYNMYAARPGQISGDDAPA
;
A
#
# COMPACT_ATOMS: atom_id res chain seq x y z
N MET A 1 7.90 -17.56 12.60
CA MET A 1 7.47 -16.21 12.21
C MET A 1 6.23 -16.39 11.33
N SER A 2 5.20 -15.56 11.49
CA SER A 2 3.98 -15.67 10.66
C SER A 2 4.26 -15.18 9.25
N ALA A 3 3.56 -15.72 8.24
CA ALA A 3 3.73 -15.31 6.84
C ALA A 3 3.51 -13.81 6.61
N LEU A 4 2.67 -13.18 7.45
CA LEU A 4 2.41 -11.73 7.44
C LEU A 4 3.55 -10.91 8.05
N SER A 5 4.22 -11.41 9.08
CA SER A 5 5.41 -10.77 9.65
C SER A 5 6.57 -10.74 8.64
N ASP A 6 6.72 -11.81 7.86
CA ASP A 6 7.74 -11.86 6.80
C ASP A 6 7.42 -10.88 5.67
N LEU A 7 6.14 -10.80 5.28
CA LEU A 7 5.67 -9.80 4.30
C LEU A 7 5.87 -8.37 4.81
N ALA A 8 5.54 -8.08 6.07
CA ALA A 8 5.74 -6.77 6.67
C ALA A 8 7.22 -6.36 6.66
N THR A 9 8.11 -7.30 6.95
CA THR A 9 9.56 -7.09 6.87
C THR A 9 10.00 -6.78 5.44
N GLN A 10 9.51 -7.53 4.44
CA GLN A 10 9.80 -7.27 3.04
C GLN A 10 9.30 -5.89 2.59
N ILE A 11 8.08 -5.51 2.96
CA ILE A 11 7.51 -4.19 2.65
C ILE A 11 8.39 -3.10 3.25
N TYR A 12 8.79 -3.27 4.51
CA TYR A 12 9.64 -2.31 5.19
C TYR A 12 10.99 -2.14 4.49
N ASP A 13 11.70 -3.23 4.28
CA ASP A 13 13.08 -3.20 3.77
C ASP A 13 13.14 -2.79 2.28
N SER A 14 12.10 -3.07 1.48
CA SER A 14 12.11 -2.77 0.04
C SER A 14 11.48 -1.43 -0.34
N GLU A 15 10.42 -0.99 0.34
CA GLU A 15 9.63 0.18 -0.09
C GLU A 15 9.79 1.39 0.84
N LEU A 16 10.09 1.18 2.13
CA LEU A 16 10.08 2.24 3.14
C LEU A 16 11.50 2.60 3.60
N CYS A 17 12.22 1.66 4.19
CA CYS A 17 13.63 1.78 4.63
C CYS A 17 14.01 3.17 5.18
N PHE A 18 13.22 3.69 6.14
CA PHE A 18 13.41 5.05 6.67
C PHE A 18 14.16 5.07 8.01
N SER A 19 14.22 3.96 8.75
CA SER A 19 14.83 3.92 10.09
C SER A 19 16.35 3.84 10.03
N GLU A 20 17.01 4.62 10.89
CA GLU A 20 18.46 4.50 11.13
C GLU A 20 18.75 3.54 12.31
N SER A 21 17.76 3.30 13.18
CA SER A 21 17.87 2.43 14.36
C SER A 21 17.10 1.12 14.22
N ALA A 22 17.66 0.05 14.79
CA ALA A 22 17.04 -1.28 14.81
C ALA A 22 15.72 -1.32 15.62
N GLU A 23 15.58 -0.48 16.65
CA GLU A 23 14.38 -0.42 17.50
C GLU A 23 13.20 0.22 16.76
N GLU A 24 13.45 1.31 16.04
CA GLU A 24 12.45 2.00 15.22
C GLU A 24 11.97 1.09 14.09
N ARG A 25 12.89 0.38 13.43
CA ARG A 25 12.57 -0.65 12.44
C ARG A 25 11.62 -1.70 12.99
N ALA A 26 11.92 -2.24 14.17
CA ALA A 26 11.10 -3.28 14.79
C ALA A 26 9.69 -2.76 15.13
N ALA A 27 9.58 -1.52 15.63
CA ALA A 27 8.31 -0.89 15.91
C ALA A 27 7.48 -0.65 14.64
N GLU A 28 8.10 -0.20 13.55
CA GLU A 28 7.42 0.02 12.27
C GLU A 28 6.95 -1.30 11.64
N ILE A 29 7.78 -2.35 11.66
CA ILE A 29 7.38 -3.69 11.18
C ILE A 29 6.18 -4.22 11.98
N ALA A 30 6.15 -4.02 13.30
CA ALA A 30 5.02 -4.41 14.12
C ALA A 30 3.72 -3.67 13.73
N LEU A 31 3.81 -2.36 13.45
CA LEU A 31 2.67 -1.57 12.98
C LEU A 31 2.18 -2.02 11.60
N ILE A 32 3.08 -2.36 10.68
CA ILE A 32 2.74 -2.90 9.36
C ILE A 32 2.04 -4.25 9.52
N THR A 33 2.58 -5.13 10.36
CA THR A 33 2.03 -6.46 10.60
C THR A 33 0.61 -6.35 11.15
N ALA A 34 0.39 -5.52 12.17
CA ALA A 34 -0.94 -5.28 12.74
C ALA A 34 -1.93 -4.72 11.70
N TRP A 35 -1.46 -3.85 10.79
CA TRP A 35 -2.30 -3.35 9.70
C TRP A 35 -2.69 -4.46 8.73
N LEU A 36 -1.75 -5.30 8.31
CA LEU A 36 -1.99 -6.41 7.38
C LEU A 36 -3.00 -7.41 7.96
N GLU A 37 -2.86 -7.74 9.24
CA GLU A 37 -3.78 -8.63 9.96
C GLU A 37 -5.21 -8.06 10.00
N ALA A 38 -5.35 -6.76 10.28
CA ALA A 38 -6.65 -6.11 10.36
C ALA A 38 -7.37 -5.99 9.00
N HIS A 39 -6.63 -5.95 7.90
CA HIS A 39 -7.19 -5.75 6.55
C HIS A 39 -7.21 -7.04 5.70
N LEU A 40 -6.95 -8.21 6.32
CA LEU A 40 -7.06 -9.50 5.63
C LEU A 40 -8.50 -9.75 5.12
N GLY A 41 -9.51 -9.30 5.86
CA GLY A 41 -10.90 -9.37 5.42
C GLY A 41 -11.20 -8.52 4.18
N GLU A 42 -10.57 -7.35 4.05
CA GLU A 42 -10.70 -6.51 2.85
C GLU A 42 -10.08 -7.21 1.64
N LEU A 43 -8.91 -7.82 1.80
CA LEU A 43 -8.30 -8.64 0.75
C LEU A 43 -9.26 -9.74 0.28
N ASN A 44 -9.81 -10.52 1.21
CA ASN A 44 -10.77 -11.59 0.90
C ASN A 44 -11.94 -11.10 0.04
N THR A 45 -12.47 -9.90 0.32
CA THR A 45 -13.56 -9.30 -0.47
C THR A 45 -13.15 -8.89 -1.88
N LEU A 46 -11.89 -8.49 -2.09
CA LEU A 46 -11.38 -8.09 -3.40
C LEU A 46 -11.09 -9.29 -4.31
N ILE A 47 -10.55 -10.37 -3.75
CA ILE A 47 -10.11 -11.55 -4.51
C ILE A 47 -11.05 -12.77 -4.37
N ASN A 48 -12.21 -12.60 -3.74
CA ASN A 48 -13.24 -13.63 -3.55
C ASN A 48 -12.72 -14.90 -2.82
N THR A 49 -11.89 -14.71 -1.80
CA THR A 49 -11.32 -15.79 -0.98
C THR A 49 -11.77 -15.68 0.49
N ASN A 50 -11.33 -16.60 1.33
CA ASN A 50 -11.69 -16.70 2.75
C ASN A 50 -10.48 -17.00 3.64
N PHE A 51 -9.39 -16.25 3.49
CA PHE A 51 -8.22 -16.42 4.35
C PHE A 51 -8.52 -16.04 5.80
N GLU A 52 -8.00 -16.85 6.73
CA GLU A 52 -8.12 -16.63 8.17
C GLU A 52 -6.73 -16.48 8.78
N LEU A 53 -6.64 -15.72 9.88
CA LEU A 53 -5.40 -15.52 10.63
C LEU A 53 -4.81 -16.82 11.20
N THR A 54 -5.66 -17.82 11.42
CA THR A 54 -5.28 -19.14 11.95
C THR A 54 -4.56 -19.99 10.92
N ASP A 55 -4.89 -19.83 9.62
CA ASP A 55 -4.32 -20.61 8.53
C ASP A 55 -3.80 -19.71 7.39
N LEU A 56 -2.64 -19.11 7.65
CA LEU A 56 -1.93 -18.27 6.69
C LEU A 56 -1.12 -19.09 5.68
N SER A 57 -1.15 -20.43 5.75
CA SER A 57 -0.39 -21.30 4.84
C SER A 57 -0.89 -21.23 3.40
N LEU A 58 -2.17 -20.88 3.24
CA LEU A 58 -2.86 -20.75 1.96
C LEU A 58 -2.55 -19.43 1.23
N ILE A 59 -1.93 -18.46 1.91
CA ILE A 59 -1.54 -17.19 1.30
C ILE A 59 -0.23 -17.38 0.52
N LEU A 60 -0.36 -17.47 -0.80
CA LEU A 60 0.77 -17.58 -1.72
C LEU A 60 1.33 -16.20 -2.08
N GLN A 61 2.26 -16.17 -3.03
CA GLN A 61 2.98 -14.95 -3.39
C GLN A 61 2.09 -13.92 -4.10
N GLU A 62 1.08 -14.37 -4.84
CA GLU A 62 0.18 -13.49 -5.59
C GLU A 62 -0.70 -12.67 -4.65
N GLU A 63 -1.29 -13.29 -3.65
CA GLU A 63 -2.12 -12.64 -2.63
C GLU A 63 -1.28 -11.68 -1.78
N LYS A 64 -0.04 -12.08 -1.44
CA LYS A 64 0.92 -11.18 -0.76
C LYS A 64 1.23 -9.96 -1.60
N SER A 65 1.36 -10.12 -2.92
CA SER A 65 1.65 -9.01 -3.83
C SER A 65 0.50 -7.99 -3.87
N ILE A 66 -0.75 -8.47 -3.87
CA ILE A 66 -1.96 -7.63 -3.82
C ILE A 66 -2.04 -6.92 -2.47
N LEU A 67 -1.84 -7.65 -1.37
CA LEU A 67 -1.90 -7.09 -0.02
C LEU A 67 -0.82 -6.03 0.21
N ARG A 68 0.38 -6.21 -0.37
CA ARG A 68 1.44 -5.19 -0.39
C ARG A 68 1.00 -3.91 -1.10
N GLU A 69 0.45 -4.00 -2.31
CA GLU A 69 -0.01 -2.81 -3.04
C GLU A 69 -1.14 -2.09 -2.30
N MET A 70 -2.01 -2.84 -1.62
CA MET A 70 -3.06 -2.30 -0.76
C MET A 70 -2.48 -1.50 0.41
N TYR A 71 -1.44 -2.02 1.06
CA TYR A 71 -0.72 -1.28 2.12
C TYR A 71 -0.07 -0.01 1.58
N LEU A 72 0.64 -0.08 0.45
CA LEU A 72 1.31 1.07 -0.16
C LEU A 72 0.32 2.19 -0.54
N LEU A 73 -0.83 1.82 -1.09
CA LEU A 73 -1.91 2.77 -1.38
C LEU A 73 -2.35 3.53 -0.13
N GLN A 74 -2.57 2.81 0.97
CA GLN A 74 -2.96 3.42 2.24
C GLN A 74 -1.83 4.27 2.85
N TYR A 75 -0.59 3.82 2.73
CA TYR A 75 0.59 4.56 3.15
C TYR A 75 0.69 5.91 2.41
N TYR A 76 0.60 5.91 1.08
CA TYR A 76 0.64 7.15 0.29
C TYR A 76 -0.55 8.06 0.58
N ARG A 77 -1.75 7.50 0.80
CA ARG A 77 -2.90 8.29 1.26
C ARG A 77 -2.62 8.96 2.59
N ARG A 78 -2.05 8.24 3.56
CA ARG A 78 -1.67 8.82 4.87
C ARG A 78 -0.63 9.92 4.71
N GLN A 79 0.43 9.70 3.93
CA GLN A 79 1.45 10.72 3.71
C GLN A 79 0.93 11.94 2.96
N SER A 80 0.06 11.75 1.97
CA SER A 80 -0.57 12.87 1.27
C SER A 80 -1.36 13.79 2.22
N ARG A 81 -2.11 13.21 3.18
CA ARG A 81 -2.85 13.99 4.20
C ARG A 81 -1.91 14.71 5.15
N ASN A 82 -0.80 14.07 5.54
CA ASN A 82 0.22 14.70 6.38
C ASN A 82 0.83 15.93 5.68
N VAL A 83 1.17 15.82 4.40
CA VAL A 83 1.71 16.94 3.61
C VAL A 83 0.67 18.05 3.46
N LEU A 84 -0.59 17.72 3.17
CA LEU A 84 -1.65 18.72 3.06
C LEU A 84 -1.87 19.48 4.37
N ARG A 85 -1.78 18.80 5.51
CA ARG A 85 -1.83 19.46 6.84
C ARG A 85 -0.69 20.45 7.04
N LEU A 86 0.49 20.17 6.49
CA LEU A 86 1.63 21.11 6.51
C LEU A 86 1.44 22.30 5.57
N VAL A 87 0.69 22.13 4.48
CA VAL A 87 0.38 23.20 3.51
C VAL A 87 -0.72 24.13 4.01
N ASP A 88 -1.75 23.60 4.66
CA ASP A 88 -2.92 24.36 5.16
C ASP A 88 -2.58 25.30 6.33
N GLY A 89 -1.33 25.26 6.83
CA GLY A 89 -0.87 26.17 7.89
C GLY A 89 -1.46 25.87 9.27
N SER A 90 -2.19 24.76 9.44
CA SER A 90 -2.80 24.36 10.71
C SER A 90 -1.78 24.09 11.83
N GLN A 91 -0.48 24.07 11.51
CA GLN A 91 0.65 23.89 12.43
C GLN A 91 1.31 25.23 12.83
N GLY A 92 0.79 26.38 12.38
CA GLY A 92 1.21 27.70 12.86
C GLY A 92 2.52 28.25 12.29
N GLU A 93 3.19 27.53 11.38
CA GLU A 93 4.40 28.01 10.70
C GLU A 93 4.02 28.79 9.43
N LEU A 94 4.36 30.08 9.37
CA LEU A 94 4.24 30.89 8.15
C LEU A 94 5.26 30.40 7.13
N ASP A 95 4.80 29.59 6.16
CA ASP A 95 5.68 29.02 5.14
C ASP A 95 5.76 29.93 3.91
N PHE A 96 6.96 30.44 3.64
CA PHE A 96 7.25 31.21 2.43
C PHE A 96 7.84 30.29 1.36
N HIS A 97 7.42 30.46 0.10
CA HIS A 97 7.98 29.69 -0.99
C HIS A 97 9.24 30.36 -1.56
N THR A 98 9.23 31.68 -1.70
CA THR A 98 10.33 32.45 -2.29
C THR A 98 10.51 33.77 -1.57
N ILE A 99 11.71 34.04 -1.08
CA ILE A 99 12.11 35.37 -0.61
C ILE A 99 13.10 35.93 -1.63
N ARG A 100 12.87 37.17 -2.07
CA ARG A 100 13.79 37.92 -2.91
C ARG A 100 14.29 39.13 -2.12
N GLU A 101 15.59 39.22 -1.93
CA GLU A 101 16.25 40.38 -1.31
C GLU A 101 17.36 40.87 -2.25
N GLY A 102 17.13 42.00 -2.93
CA GLY A 102 18.05 42.56 -3.92
C GLY A 102 18.33 41.59 -5.07
N ASP A 103 19.57 41.08 -5.12
CA ASP A 103 20.08 40.13 -6.12
C ASP A 103 20.07 38.68 -5.63
N SER A 104 19.62 38.42 -4.40
CA SER A 104 19.55 37.08 -3.81
C SER A 104 18.14 36.53 -3.82
N VAL A 105 18.00 35.25 -4.22
CA VAL A 105 16.73 34.53 -4.22
C VAL A 105 16.90 33.23 -3.45
N ILE A 106 16.10 33.06 -2.40
CA ILE A 106 16.00 31.80 -1.66
C ILE A 106 14.66 31.17 -2.01
N THR A 107 14.68 29.97 -2.60
CA THR A 107 13.49 29.18 -2.93
C THR A 107 13.42 27.93 -2.06
N ARG A 108 12.36 27.78 -1.28
CA ARG A 108 12.07 26.55 -0.53
C ARG A 108 11.34 25.54 -1.44
N THR A 109 11.43 24.26 -1.11
CA THR A 109 10.70 23.20 -1.82
C THR A 109 9.20 23.45 -1.78
N ASN A 110 8.54 23.31 -2.93
CA ASN A 110 7.11 23.56 -3.03
C ASN A 110 6.33 22.39 -2.42
N LYS A 111 5.79 22.57 -1.22
CA LYS A 111 4.96 21.56 -0.54
C LYS A 111 3.69 21.18 -1.35
N SER A 112 3.17 22.10 -2.17
CA SER A 112 2.04 21.81 -3.06
C SER A 112 2.40 20.90 -4.23
N GLU A 113 3.65 20.98 -4.71
CA GLU A 113 4.18 20.08 -5.73
C GLU A 113 4.36 18.66 -5.19
N ILE A 114 4.87 18.55 -3.95
CA ILE A 114 4.96 17.27 -3.23
C ILE A 114 3.56 16.63 -3.08
N ALA A 115 2.54 17.42 -2.73
CA ALA A 115 1.17 16.93 -2.63
C ALA A 115 0.62 16.41 -3.98
N LYS A 116 0.96 17.06 -5.10
CA LYS A 116 0.61 16.59 -6.45
C LYS A 116 1.30 15.27 -6.79
N ASN A 117 2.58 15.13 -6.43
CA ASN A 117 3.33 13.89 -6.65
C ASN A 117 2.69 12.72 -5.90
N TYR A 118 2.30 12.91 -4.64
CA TYR A 118 1.57 11.89 -3.89
C TYR A 118 0.24 11.50 -4.53
N ARG A 119 -0.51 12.47 -5.10
CA ARG A 119 -1.74 12.17 -5.82
C ARG A 119 -1.48 11.30 -7.05
N SER A 120 -0.39 11.55 -7.79
CA SER A 120 0.03 10.72 -8.92
C SER A 120 0.37 9.30 -8.45
N LEU A 121 1.17 9.17 -7.39
CA LEU A 121 1.54 7.87 -6.80
C LEU A 121 0.30 7.08 -6.39
N ILE A 122 -0.65 7.69 -5.66
CA ILE A 122 -1.92 7.06 -5.28
C ILE A 122 -2.68 6.57 -6.51
N SER A 123 -2.74 7.37 -7.58
CA SER A 123 -3.42 6.98 -8.82
C SER A 123 -2.73 5.79 -9.50
N HIS A 124 -1.40 5.78 -9.56
CA HIS A 124 -0.65 4.68 -10.16
C HIS A 124 -0.77 3.38 -9.35
N THR A 125 -0.65 3.47 -8.02
CA THR A 125 -0.81 2.31 -7.14
C THR A 125 -2.23 1.77 -7.20
N GLN A 126 -3.26 2.63 -7.26
CA GLN A 126 -4.65 2.17 -7.45
C GLN A 126 -4.80 1.40 -8.76
N GLN A 127 -4.30 1.94 -9.88
CA GLN A 127 -4.36 1.25 -11.18
C GLN A 127 -3.65 -0.10 -11.16
N LYS A 128 -2.48 -0.17 -10.49
CA LYS A 128 -1.73 -1.41 -10.33
C LYS A 128 -2.49 -2.43 -9.47
N LEU A 129 -3.06 -1.99 -8.35
CA LEU A 129 -3.88 -2.84 -7.48
C LEU A 129 -5.08 -3.40 -8.24
N ASP A 130 -5.82 -2.57 -8.96
CA ASP A 130 -6.99 -2.97 -9.74
C ASP A 130 -6.59 -4.00 -10.83
N ALA A 131 -5.45 -3.79 -11.49
CA ALA A 131 -4.93 -4.71 -12.49
C ALA A 131 -4.55 -6.08 -11.88
N LEU A 132 -3.88 -6.08 -10.72
CA LEU A 132 -3.51 -7.32 -10.03
C LEU A 132 -4.76 -8.09 -9.58
N VAL A 133 -5.71 -7.42 -8.91
CA VAL A 133 -6.97 -8.03 -8.48
C VAL A 133 -7.75 -8.60 -9.67
N HIS A 134 -7.82 -7.86 -10.79
CA HIS A 134 -8.47 -8.33 -12.00
C HIS A 134 -7.78 -9.58 -12.56
N SER A 135 -6.45 -9.58 -12.68
CA SER A 135 -5.69 -10.73 -13.19
C SER A 135 -5.83 -11.96 -12.30
N TYR A 136 -5.84 -11.77 -10.98
CA TYR A 136 -6.02 -12.83 -9.99
C TYR A 136 -7.41 -13.45 -10.10
N ASN A 137 -8.45 -12.62 -10.09
CA ASN A 137 -9.84 -13.07 -10.22
C ASN A 137 -10.08 -13.77 -11.57
N MET A 138 -9.52 -13.25 -12.67
CA MET A 138 -9.62 -13.88 -13.98
C MET A 138 -8.96 -15.27 -14.01
N TYR A 139 -7.80 -15.42 -13.37
CA TYR A 139 -7.12 -16.72 -13.28
C TYR A 139 -7.88 -17.72 -12.40
N ALA A 140 -8.39 -17.26 -11.25
CA ALA A 140 -9.16 -18.09 -10.32
C ALA A 140 -10.55 -18.47 -10.85
N ALA A 141 -11.13 -17.67 -11.75
CA ALA A 141 -12.45 -17.88 -12.35
C ALA A 141 -12.49 -18.94 -13.46
N ARG A 142 -11.54 -19.90 -13.51
CA ARG A 142 -11.58 -20.98 -14.52
C ARG A 142 -12.91 -21.73 -14.41
N PRO A 143 -13.73 -21.77 -15.48
CA PRO A 143 -14.97 -22.52 -15.45
C PRO A 143 -14.63 -24.00 -15.25
N GLY A 144 -15.16 -24.60 -14.19
CA GLY A 144 -15.10 -26.04 -14.02
C GLY A 144 -15.75 -26.69 -15.24
N GLN A 145 -15.01 -27.52 -15.96
CA GLN A 145 -15.60 -28.31 -17.04
C GLN A 145 -16.68 -29.20 -16.43
N ILE A 146 -17.92 -28.99 -16.83
CA ILE A 146 -19.01 -29.92 -16.57
C ILE A 146 -18.80 -31.06 -17.58
N SER A 147 -18.09 -32.12 -17.17
CA SER A 147 -18.09 -33.35 -17.94
C SER A 147 -19.50 -33.94 -17.84
N GLY A 148 -20.30 -33.76 -18.89
CA GLY A 148 -21.63 -34.33 -18.96
C GLY A 148 -21.55 -35.85 -19.03
N ASP A 149 -22.16 -36.53 -18.06
CA ASP A 149 -22.47 -37.96 -18.10
C ASP A 149 -23.64 -38.27 -19.07
N ASP A 150 -24.05 -37.27 -19.87
CA ASP A 150 -25.17 -37.31 -20.81
C ASP A 150 -24.83 -38.01 -22.15
N ALA A 151 -23.68 -38.68 -22.24
CA ALA A 151 -23.36 -39.51 -23.40
C ALA A 151 -24.05 -40.89 -23.27
N PRO A 152 -25.06 -41.23 -24.10
CA PRO A 152 -25.63 -42.57 -24.08
C PRO A 152 -24.56 -43.58 -24.53
N ALA A 153 -24.51 -44.71 -23.81
CA ALA A 153 -23.59 -45.83 -24.02
C ALA A 153 -23.69 -46.45 -25.42
#